data_AF-A0A0F4J8C9-F1
#
_entry.id   AF-A0A0F4J8C9-F1
#
_cell.length_a   1.000
_cell.length_b   1.000
_cell.length_c   1.000
_cell.angle_alpha   90.00
_cell.angle_beta   90.00
_cell.angle_gamma   90.00
#
_symmetry.space_group_name_H-M   'P 1'
#
loop_
_entity.id
_entity.type
_entity.pdbx_description
1 polymer ?
#
loop_
_entity_poly.entity_id
_entity_poly.type
_entity_poly.pdbx_seq_one_letter_code
_entity_poly.pdbx_strand_id
1 'polypeptide(L)'
;MTPALPTHARTAERRTSRPTAGSEEAVTRLALDARDGDPVKADRFVRALHRDVWRYVAYLSADTQAADDLTQDVFLRALAALPRFEGRSSARTWLLSIARRTVVDSIRRAAARPRLSDRQDWQTAAERTQPHD
;
A
#
# COMPACT_ATOMS: atom_id res chain seq x y z
N MET A 1 -10.90 13.90 40.31
CA MET A 1 -9.97 12.79 39.99
C MET A 1 -9.93 12.67 38.47
N THR A 2 -9.07 13.44 37.82
CA THR A 2 -9.02 13.60 36.36
C THR A 2 -8.03 12.57 35.82
N PRO A 3 -8.39 11.67 34.90
CA PRO A 3 -7.38 10.84 34.27
C PRO A 3 -6.57 11.70 33.30
N ALA A 4 -5.27 11.77 33.54
CA ALA A 4 -4.31 12.36 32.63
C ALA A 4 -4.33 11.58 31.31
N LEU A 5 -4.54 12.30 30.21
CA LEU A 5 -4.39 11.78 28.85
C LEU A 5 -2.94 11.32 28.63
N PRO A 6 -2.70 10.22 27.90
CA PRO A 6 -1.35 9.85 27.52
C PRO A 6 -0.77 10.93 26.61
N THR A 7 0.33 11.52 27.06
CA THR A 7 1.22 12.34 26.24
C THR A 7 1.60 11.54 25.01
N HIS A 8 1.06 11.91 23.84
CA HIS A 8 1.60 11.46 22.57
C HIS A 8 3.06 11.87 22.54
N ALA A 9 3.93 10.91 22.83
CA ALA A 9 5.36 11.06 22.80
C ALA A 9 5.76 11.68 21.47
N ARG A 10 6.45 12.83 21.56
CA ARG A 10 7.18 13.53 20.50
C ARG A 10 7.41 12.63 19.27
N THR A 11 6.58 12.81 18.25
CA THR A 11 6.94 12.38 16.90
C THR A 11 8.07 13.29 16.47
N ALA A 12 9.29 12.84 16.73
CA ALA A 12 10.52 13.47 16.31
C ALA A 12 10.37 13.90 14.85
N GLU A 13 10.73 15.15 14.59
CA GLU A 13 10.89 15.75 13.28
C GLU A 13 11.87 14.93 12.44
N ARG A 14 11.41 13.80 11.87
CA ARG A 14 12.00 13.29 10.65
C ARG A 14 11.53 14.20 9.54
N ARG A 15 12.22 15.32 9.38
CA ARG A 15 12.28 16.06 8.11
C ARG A 15 12.69 15.04 7.06
N THR A 16 11.72 14.40 6.39
CA THR A 16 11.97 13.74 5.12
C THR A 16 12.44 14.84 4.21
N SER A 17 13.74 14.90 3.95
CA SER A 17 14.33 15.78 2.95
C SER A 17 13.48 15.64 1.69
N ARG A 18 12.82 16.72 1.31
CA ARG A 18 11.96 16.72 0.11
C ARG A 18 12.83 16.26 -1.06
N PRO A 19 12.39 15.29 -1.87
CA PRO A 19 13.17 14.89 -3.03
C PRO A 19 13.49 16.12 -3.87
N THR A 20 14.76 16.20 -4.30
CA THR A 20 15.24 17.31 -5.12
C THR A 20 14.73 17.16 -6.55
N ALA A 21 14.64 18.27 -7.29
CA ALA A 21 14.22 18.24 -8.69
C ALA A 21 15.06 17.25 -9.53
N GLY A 22 16.39 17.21 -9.32
CA GLY A 22 17.27 16.25 -10.00
C GLY A 22 17.00 14.78 -9.65
N SER A 23 16.56 14.49 -8.43
CA SER A 23 16.14 13.13 -8.05
C SER A 23 14.81 12.74 -8.73
N GLU A 24 13.87 13.67 -8.83
CA GLU A 24 12.59 13.49 -9.55
C GLU A 24 12.80 13.27 -11.05
N GLU A 25 13.69 14.03 -11.68
CA GLU A 25 14.05 13.88 -13.09
C GLU A 25 14.70 12.52 -13.36
N ALA A 26 15.63 12.09 -12.49
CA ALA A 26 16.31 10.80 -12.63
C ALA A 26 15.32 9.63 -12.56
N VAL A 27 14.40 9.61 -11.60
CA VAL A 27 13.38 8.55 -11.52
C VAL A 27 12.39 8.60 -12.68
N THR A 28 12.09 9.80 -13.19
CA THR A 28 11.22 9.97 -14.35
C THR A 28 11.87 9.43 -15.62
N ARG A 29 13.18 9.61 -15.78
CA ARG A 29 13.94 9.00 -16.88
C ARG A 29 13.92 7.48 -16.83
N LEU A 30 14.15 6.88 -15.65
CA LEU A 30 14.05 5.43 -15.48
C LEU A 30 12.68 4.88 -15.87
N ALA A 31 11.60 5.61 -15.55
CA ALA A 31 10.25 5.22 -15.94
C ALA A 31 10.05 5.29 -17.47
N LEU A 32 10.56 6.33 -18.13
CA LEU A 32 10.47 6.50 -19.58
C LEU A 32 11.28 5.43 -20.33
N ASP A 33 12.47 5.09 -19.83
CA ASP A 33 13.33 4.07 -20.43
C ASP A 33 12.72 2.67 -20.34
N ALA A 34 12.00 2.37 -19.25
CA ALA A 34 11.37 1.08 -19.00
C ALA A 34 10.03 0.85 -19.72
N ARG A 35 9.56 1.81 -20.54
CA ARG A 35 8.27 1.72 -21.26
C ARG A 35 8.21 0.61 -22.31
N ASP A 36 9.36 0.16 -22.79
CA ASP A 36 9.49 -0.91 -23.78
C ASP A 36 9.29 -2.32 -23.17
N GLY A 37 9.17 -2.42 -21.84
CA GLY A 37 8.99 -3.68 -21.14
C GLY A 37 10.30 -4.44 -20.88
N ASP A 38 11.46 -3.82 -21.11
CA ASP A 38 12.75 -4.43 -20.75
C ASP A 38 12.82 -4.68 -19.23
N PRO A 39 13.04 -5.94 -18.80
CA PRO A 39 13.00 -6.30 -17.37
C PRO A 39 14.11 -5.65 -16.55
N VAL A 40 15.28 -5.38 -17.14
CA VAL A 40 16.40 -4.72 -16.45
C VAL A 40 16.10 -3.24 -16.24
N LYS A 41 15.49 -2.58 -17.22
CA LYS A 41 15.06 -1.17 -17.09
C LYS A 41 13.93 -1.05 -16.07
N ALA A 42 12.96 -1.97 -16.11
CA ALA A 42 11.87 -2.05 -15.14
C ALA A 42 12.38 -2.24 -13.70
N ASP A 43 13.33 -3.18 -13.48
CA ASP A 43 13.93 -3.41 -12.16
C ASP A 43 14.61 -2.15 -11.61
N ARG A 44 15.35 -1.41 -12.45
CA ARG A 44 15.97 -0.13 -12.04
C ARG A 44 14.94 0.89 -11.58
N PHE A 45 13.84 1.04 -12.33
CA PHE A 45 12.74 1.92 -11.96
C PHE A 45 12.10 1.51 -10.62
N VAL A 46 11.80 0.21 -10.45
CA VAL A 46 11.20 -0.34 -9.24
C VAL A 46 12.12 -0.08 -8.04
N ARG A 47 13.41 -0.46 -8.12
CA ARG A 47 14.37 -0.28 -7.02
C ARG A 47 14.52 1.17 -6.58
N ALA A 48 14.49 2.11 -7.53
CA ALA A 48 14.64 3.53 -7.24
C ALA A 48 13.49 4.10 -6.39
N LEU A 49 12.28 3.52 -6.49
CA LEU A 49 11.09 4.03 -5.80
C LEU A 49 10.52 3.06 -4.74
N HIS A 50 11.00 1.83 -4.66
CA HIS A 50 10.45 0.79 -3.80
C HIS A 50 10.27 1.26 -2.35
N ARG A 51 11.33 1.79 -1.75
CA ARG A 51 11.30 2.26 -0.35
C ARG A 51 10.34 3.44 -0.14
N ASP A 52 10.16 4.30 -1.14
CA ASP A 52 9.25 5.45 -1.04
C ASP A 52 7.80 4.99 -1.10
N VAL A 53 7.49 4.10 -2.05
CA VAL A 53 6.16 3.49 -2.16
C VAL A 53 5.84 2.69 -0.92
N TRP A 54 6.75 1.84 -0.45
CA TRP A 54 6.54 1.03 0.74
C TRP A 54 6.19 1.88 1.96
N ARG A 55 6.97 2.94 2.21
CA ARG A 55 6.69 3.87 3.34
C ARG A 55 5.35 4.57 3.18
N TYR A 56 5.00 4.97 1.96
CA TYR A 56 3.72 5.63 1.69
C TYR A 56 2.53 4.69 1.89
N VAL A 57 2.65 3.45 1.41
CA VAL A 57 1.64 2.40 1.57
C VAL A 57 1.48 2.01 3.04
N ALA A 58 2.57 1.79 3.77
CA ALA A 58 2.54 1.49 5.21
C ALA A 58 1.87 2.61 6.01
N TYR A 59 2.16 3.88 5.66
CA TYR A 59 1.52 5.03 6.27
C TYR A 59 0.00 5.09 5.98
N LEU A 60 -0.41 4.88 4.72
CA LEU A 60 -1.81 4.99 4.33
C LEU A 60 -2.68 3.81 4.80
N SER A 61 -2.13 2.60 4.81
CA SER A 61 -2.87 1.40 5.21
C SER A 61 -3.05 1.29 6.72
N ALA A 62 -2.19 1.96 7.51
CA ALA A 62 -2.07 1.79 8.96
C ALA A 62 -1.83 0.33 9.38
N ASP A 63 -1.38 -0.51 8.44
CA ASP A 63 -1.09 -1.93 8.64
C ASP A 63 0.25 -2.25 7.95
N THR A 64 1.30 -2.42 8.76
CA THR A 64 2.64 -2.73 8.26
C THR A 64 2.72 -4.12 7.64
N GLN A 65 1.85 -5.05 8.06
CA GLN A 65 1.87 -6.42 7.57
C GLN A 65 1.28 -6.52 6.16
N ALA A 66 0.29 -5.68 5.84
CA ALA A 66 -0.25 -5.55 4.48
C ALA A 66 0.64 -4.71 3.53
N ALA A 67 1.66 -4.00 4.06
CA ALA A 67 2.41 -3.03 3.28
C ALA A 67 3.27 -3.66 2.18
N ASP A 68 3.87 -4.83 2.43
CA ASP A 68 4.68 -5.54 1.44
C ASP A 68 3.82 -5.97 0.24
N ASP A 69 2.70 -6.65 0.50
CA ASP A 69 1.77 -7.12 -0.53
C ASP A 69 1.17 -5.96 -1.34
N LEU A 70 0.74 -4.89 -0.66
CA LEU A 70 0.21 -3.71 -1.33
C LEU A 70 1.29 -3.00 -2.16
N THR A 71 2.54 -2.97 -1.71
CA THR A 71 3.64 -2.40 -2.48
C THR A 71 3.88 -3.20 -3.76
N GLN A 72 3.83 -4.54 -3.68
CA GLN A 72 3.93 -5.39 -4.86
C GLN A 72 2.79 -5.12 -5.84
N ASP A 73 1.54 -5.08 -5.37
CA ASP A 73 0.36 -4.77 -6.18
C ASP A 73 0.51 -3.42 -6.90
N VAL A 74 1.07 -2.42 -6.22
CA VAL A 74 1.32 -1.10 -6.81
C VAL A 74 2.29 -1.20 -7.97
N PHE A 75 3.41 -1.91 -7.80
CA PHE A 75 4.39 -2.06 -8.88
C PHE A 75 3.86 -2.92 -10.03
N LEU A 76 3.10 -3.97 -9.77
CA LEU A 76 2.44 -4.75 -10.82
C LEU A 76 1.50 -3.89 -11.67
N ARG A 77 0.66 -3.08 -11.02
CA ARG A 77 -0.24 -2.12 -11.70
C ARG A 77 0.53 -1.03 -12.44
N ALA A 78 1.61 -0.54 -11.84
CA ALA A 78 2.46 0.49 -12.45
C ALA A 78 3.15 -0.04 -13.71
N LEU A 79 3.78 -1.21 -13.65
CA LEU A 79 4.45 -1.83 -14.80
C LEU A 79 3.47 -2.11 -15.95
N ALA A 80 2.24 -2.55 -15.64
CA ALA A 80 1.18 -2.72 -16.65
C ALA A 80 0.73 -1.39 -17.30
N ALA A 81 0.79 -0.28 -16.56
CA ALA A 81 0.42 1.05 -17.05
C ALA A 81 1.60 1.82 -17.68
N LEU A 82 2.83 1.40 -17.40
CA LEU A 82 4.06 2.10 -17.74
C LEU A 82 4.21 2.44 -19.24
N PRO A 83 3.84 1.57 -20.21
CA PRO A 83 3.96 1.90 -21.63
C PRO A 83 3.22 3.19 -22.04
N ARG A 84 2.15 3.54 -21.31
CA ARG A 84 1.32 4.74 -21.52
C ARG A 84 1.77 5.95 -20.70
N PHE A 85 2.85 5.85 -19.93
CA PHE A 85 3.36 6.97 -19.15
C PHE A 85 4.05 7.99 -20.07
N GLU A 86 3.53 9.22 -20.10
CA GLU A 86 3.98 10.30 -21.00
C GLU A 86 4.92 11.31 -20.31
N GLY A 87 5.22 11.17 -19.02
CA GLY A 87 6.06 12.14 -18.30
C GLY A 87 5.38 13.49 -18.00
N ARG A 88 4.06 13.61 -18.15
CA ARG A 88 3.29 14.83 -17.80
C ARG A 88 3.32 15.21 -16.31
N SER A 89 3.78 14.29 -15.46
CA SER A 89 4.10 14.50 -14.05
C SER A 89 5.35 13.67 -13.72
N SER A 90 6.00 13.91 -12.57
CA SER A 90 7.11 13.06 -12.16
C SER A 90 6.66 11.61 -11.99
N ALA A 91 7.53 10.65 -12.29
CA ALA A 91 7.18 9.24 -12.14
C ALA A 91 6.83 8.89 -10.69
N ARG A 92 7.44 9.55 -9.69
CA ARG A 92 7.06 9.41 -8.28
C ARG A 92 5.62 9.87 -8.05
N THR A 93 5.24 11.06 -8.53
CA THR A 93 3.86 11.57 -8.38
C THR A 93 2.84 10.63 -9.02
N TRP A 94 3.12 10.18 -10.24
CA TRP A 94 2.29 9.22 -10.95
C TRP A 94 2.17 7.89 -10.18
N LEU A 95 3.28 7.34 -9.69
CA LEU A 95 3.31 6.08 -8.95
C LEU A 95 2.58 6.17 -7.60
N LEU A 96 2.74 7.27 -6.86
CA LEU A 96 2.03 7.50 -5.60
C LEU A 96 0.51 7.63 -5.82
N SER A 97 0.06 8.09 -6.99
CA SER A 97 -1.37 8.07 -7.33
C SER A 97 -1.91 6.64 -7.51
N ILE A 98 -1.11 5.72 -8.06
CA ILE A 98 -1.44 4.29 -8.17
C ILE A 98 -1.45 3.66 -6.78
N ALA A 99 -0.46 4.00 -5.94
CA ALA A 99 -0.38 3.56 -4.56
C ALA A 99 -1.62 3.93 -3.75
N ARG A 100 -2.01 5.21 -3.79
CA ARG A 100 -3.20 5.70 -3.08
C ARG A 100 -4.47 4.94 -3.49
N ARG A 101 -4.68 4.75 -4.81
CA ARG A 101 -5.84 4.01 -5.33
C ARG A 101 -5.83 2.56 -4.83
N THR A 102 -4.68 1.90 -4.91
CA THR A 102 -4.52 0.49 -4.49
C THR A 102 -4.82 0.30 -2.99
N VAL A 103 -4.32 1.19 -2.14
CA VAL A 103 -4.62 1.17 -0.69
C VAL A 103 -6.11 1.41 -0.42
N VAL A 104 -6.70 2.43 -1.05
CA VAL A 104 -8.13 2.72 -0.89
C VAL A 104 -9.00 1.55 -1.32
N ASP A 105 -8.67 0.91 -2.44
CA ASP A 105 -9.40 -0.28 -2.90
C ASP A 105 -9.26 -1.44 -1.91
N SER A 106 -8.08 -1.64 -1.31
CA SER A 106 -7.85 -2.68 -0.30
C SER A 106 -8.71 -2.45 0.94
N ILE A 107 -8.72 -1.22 1.48
CA ILE A 107 -9.55 -0.85 2.63
C ILE A 107 -11.03 -1.06 2.33
N ARG A 108 -11.49 -0.66 1.14
CA ARG A 108 -12.88 -0.88 0.70
C ARG A 108 -13.23 -2.37 0.63
N ARG A 109 -12.33 -3.20 0.07
CA ARG A 109 -12.53 -4.66 0.00
C ARG A 109 -12.57 -5.29 1.39
N ALA A 110 -11.71 -4.87 2.30
CA ALA A 110 -11.70 -5.37 3.68
C ALA A 110 -13.00 -5.00 4.43
N ALA A 111 -13.49 -3.77 4.23
CA ALA A 111 -14.75 -3.32 4.83
C ALA A 111 -16.00 -4.01 4.25
N ALA A 112 -15.96 -4.39 2.97
CA ALA A 112 -17.06 -5.09 2.30
C ALA A 112 -17.06 -6.62 2.56
N ARG A 113 -15.99 -7.18 3.12
CA ARG A 113 -15.92 -8.60 3.47
C ARG A 113 -16.94 -8.87 4.58
N PRO A 114 -17.90 -9.81 4.39
CA PRO A 114 -18.82 -10.18 5.45
C PRO A 114 -18.00 -10.52 6.69
N ARG A 115 -18.25 -9.80 7.79
CA ARG A 115 -17.77 -10.28 9.09
C ARG A 115 -18.44 -11.63 9.25
N LEU A 116 -17.65 -12.71 9.25
CA LEU A 116 -18.13 -13.97 9.80
C LEU A 116 -18.61 -13.57 11.19
N SER A 117 -19.93 -13.49 11.41
CA SER A 117 -20.44 -13.29 12.75
C SER A 117 -19.82 -14.42 13.55
N ASP A 118 -19.26 -14.07 14.70
CA ASP A 118 -18.60 -15.05 15.55
C ASP A 118 -19.51 -16.24 15.68
N ARG A 119 -19.06 -17.36 15.12
CA ARG A 119 -19.91 -18.50 14.82
C ARG A 119 -20.10 -19.33 16.10
N GLN A 120 -20.30 -18.65 17.23
CA GLN A 120 -20.64 -19.24 18.52
C GLN A 120 -22.13 -19.57 18.52
N ASP A 121 -22.49 -20.65 17.83
CA ASP A 121 -23.58 -21.52 18.28
C ASP A 121 -23.76 -22.78 17.42
N TRP A 122 -22.77 -23.21 16.63
CA TRP A 122 -22.93 -24.49 15.93
C TRP A 122 -22.72 -25.69 16.83
N GLN A 123 -21.90 -25.55 17.89
CA GLN A 123 -21.81 -26.57 18.94
C GLN A 123 -23.11 -26.62 19.73
N THR A 124 -23.63 -25.48 20.18
CA THR A 124 -24.92 -25.38 20.89
C THR A 124 -26.11 -25.86 20.03
N ALA A 125 -26.12 -25.56 18.73
CA ALA A 125 -27.13 -26.06 17.80
C ALA A 125 -27.01 -27.57 17.54
N ALA A 126 -25.78 -28.10 17.48
CA ALA A 126 -25.54 -29.53 17.33
C ALA A 126 -25.92 -30.32 18.59
N GLU A 127 -25.59 -29.80 19.77
CA GLU A 127 -25.93 -30.39 21.07
C GLU A 127 -27.44 -30.46 21.31
N ARG A 128 -28.21 -29.45 20.89
CA ARG A 128 -29.69 -29.46 20.98
C ARG A 128 -30.37 -30.45 20.02
N THR A 129 -29.64 -30.94 19.03
CA THR A 129 -30.20 -31.84 17.99
C THR A 129 -29.85 -33.31 18.26
N GLN A 130 -28.98 -33.61 19.23
CA GLN A 130 -28.73 -35.00 19.63
C GLN A 130 -29.87 -35.50 20.52
N PRO A 131 -30.60 -36.57 20.12
CA PRO A 131 -31.52 -37.23 21.02
C PRO A 131 -30.70 -37.88 22.15
N HIS A 132 -31.03 -37.51 23.39
CA HIS A 132 -30.55 -38.21 24.57
C HIS A 132 -31.37 -39.49 24.71
N ASP A 133 -30.74 -40.65 24.51
CA ASP A 133 -31.25 -41.98 24.87
C ASP A 133 -31.06 -42.25 26.37
#